data_AF-A0A285Z417-F1
#
_entry.id   AF-A0A285Z417-F1
#
_cell.length_a   1.000
_cell.length_b   1.000
_cell.length_c   1.000
_cell.angle_alpha   90.00
_cell.angle_beta   90.00
_cell.angle_gamma   90.00
#
_symmetry.space_group_name_H-M   'P 1'
#
loop_
_entity.id
_entity.type
_entity.pdbx_description
1 polymer ?
#
loop_
_entity_poly.entity_id
_entity_poly.type
_entity_poly.pdbx_seq_one_letter_code
_entity_poly.pdbx_strand_id
1 'polypeptide(L)'
;MPHMALYKLKLLDEFEDCRDPWSFGHFENRLMDLWRGATRHDAKGIINAAHKEGRWPNTVKRYLLTNYKAFGNVSAELEQTFMEVLAAMTSQEKAEWGLQPLSAAAS
;
A
#
# COMPACT_ATOMS: atom_id res chain seq x y z
N MET A 1 11.18 15.59 -12.24
CA MET A 1 10.77 14.44 -11.40
C MET A 1 11.39 13.19 -12.00
N PRO A 2 11.93 12.24 -11.22
CA PRO A 2 12.40 10.99 -11.79
C PRO A 2 11.20 10.29 -12.44
N HIS A 3 11.28 10.06 -13.75
CA HIS A 3 10.23 9.34 -14.47
C HIS A 3 10.21 7.89 -13.98
N MET A 4 9.07 7.41 -13.46
CA MET A 4 8.89 5.98 -13.22
C MET A 4 9.05 5.20 -14.53
N ALA A 5 9.73 4.06 -14.45
CA ALA A 5 9.82 3.14 -15.58
C ALA A 5 8.43 2.61 -15.98
N LEU A 6 8.23 2.38 -17.28
CA LEU A 6 6.92 1.96 -17.83
C LEU A 6 6.34 0.71 -17.16
N TYR A 7 7.18 -0.25 -16.76
CA TYR A 7 6.69 -1.46 -16.09
C TYR A 7 6.12 -1.18 -14.70
N LYS A 8 6.63 -0.15 -14.00
CA LYS A 8 6.13 0.27 -12.68
C LYS A 8 4.75 0.91 -12.82
N LEU A 9 4.58 1.74 -13.86
CA LEU A 9 3.28 2.36 -14.18
C LEU A 9 2.24 1.29 -14.51
N LYS A 10 2.56 0.34 -15.39
CA LYS A 10 1.66 -0.76 -15.73
C LYS A 10 1.28 -1.61 -14.53
N LEU A 11 2.23 -1.89 -13.63
CA LEU A 11 1.97 -2.61 -12.38
C LEU A 11 0.99 -1.82 -11.49
N LEU A 12 1.20 -0.52 -11.33
CA LEU A 12 0.31 0.33 -10.54
C LEU A 12 -1.10 0.42 -11.15
N ASP A 13 -1.21 0.60 -12.47
CA ASP A 13 -2.49 0.61 -13.17
C ASP A 13 -3.23 -0.73 -13.00
N GLU A 14 -2.53 -1.86 -13.14
CA GLU A 14 -3.09 -3.21 -12.96
C GLU A 14 -3.75 -3.37 -11.58
N PHE A 15 -3.10 -2.91 -10.51
CA PHE A 15 -3.61 -3.05 -9.15
C PHE A 15 -4.63 -1.98 -8.74
N GLU A 16 -4.58 -0.81 -9.37
CA GLU A 16 -5.54 0.27 -9.12
C GLU A 16 -6.92 -0.09 -9.66
N ASP A 17 -6.96 -0.73 -10.83
CA ASP A 17 -8.20 -1.20 -11.45
C ASP A 17 -8.64 -2.58 -10.91
N CYS A 18 -7.82 -3.25 -10.09
CA CYS A 18 -8.10 -4.58 -9.56
C CYS A 18 -9.20 -4.56 -8.49
N ARG A 19 -10.36 -5.13 -8.85
CA ARG A 19 -11.53 -5.25 -7.96
C ARG A 19 -11.50 -6.50 -7.08
N ASP A 20 -10.73 -7.51 -7.47
CA ASP A 20 -10.61 -8.74 -6.71
C ASP A 20 -9.84 -8.49 -5.40
N PRO A 21 -10.06 -9.31 -4.35
CA PRO A 21 -9.24 -9.25 -3.15
C PRO A 21 -7.77 -9.53 -3.47
N TRP A 22 -6.89 -8.60 -3.12
CA TRP A 22 -5.44 -8.75 -3.24
C TRP A 22 -4.72 -8.18 -2.02
N SER A 23 -3.47 -8.59 -1.84
CA SER A 23 -2.61 -8.17 -0.73
C SER A 23 -1.24 -7.69 -1.21
N PHE A 24 -0.49 -7.01 -0.36
CA PHE A 24 0.88 -6.57 -0.65
C PHE A 24 1.75 -7.67 -1.28
N GLY A 25 1.60 -8.93 -0.84
CA GLY A 25 2.34 -10.06 -1.40
C GLY A 25 1.99 -10.36 -2.87
N HIS A 26 0.75 -10.15 -3.29
CA HIS A 26 0.36 -10.27 -4.70
C HIS A 26 1.06 -9.20 -5.55
N PHE A 27 1.10 -7.96 -5.05
CA PHE A 27 1.80 -6.86 -5.71
C PHE A 27 3.31 -7.12 -5.82
N GLU A 28 3.95 -7.55 -4.72
CA GLU A 28 5.37 -7.89 -4.70
C GLU A 28 5.70 -9.03 -5.67
N ASN A 29 4.91 -10.11 -5.67
CA ASN A 29 5.10 -11.23 -6.59
C ASN A 29 4.94 -10.81 -8.05
N ARG A 30 3.90 -10.01 -8.35
CA ARG A 30 3.67 -9.52 -9.70
C ARG A 30 4.82 -8.64 -10.20
N LEU A 31 5.41 -7.82 -9.32
CA LEU A 31 6.61 -7.05 -9.66
C LEU A 31 7.79 -7.98 -10.01
N MET A 32 8.00 -9.03 -9.23
CA MET A 32 9.06 -10.02 -9.47
C MET A 32 8.86 -10.81 -10.77
N ASP A 33 7.62 -11.06 -11.16
CA ASP A 33 7.29 -11.68 -12.45
C ASP A 33 7.56 -10.75 -13.64
N LEU A 34 7.34 -9.44 -13.48
CA LEU A 34 7.54 -8.45 -14.54
C LEU A 34 9.01 -8.06 -14.76
N TRP A 35 9.81 -8.03 -13.69
CA TRP A 35 11.20 -7.60 -13.76
C TRP A 35 12.12 -8.54 -12.99
N ARG A 36 12.93 -9.30 -13.73
CA ARG A 36 13.91 -10.23 -13.18
C ARG A 36 14.96 -9.46 -12.38
N GLY A 37 14.98 -9.66 -11.07
CA GLY A 37 15.87 -8.97 -10.14
C GLY A 37 15.20 -7.87 -9.32
N ALA A 38 13.90 -7.62 -9.52
CA ALA A 38 13.15 -6.76 -8.61
C ALA A 38 13.07 -7.40 -7.22
N THR A 39 13.06 -6.54 -6.21
CA THR A 39 13.03 -6.93 -4.81
C THR A 39 11.79 -6.39 -4.12
N ARG A 40 11.49 -6.90 -2.94
CA ARG A 40 10.42 -6.33 -2.08
C ARG A 40 10.71 -4.89 -1.69
N HIS A 41 11.98 -4.50 -1.57
CA HIS A 41 12.36 -3.11 -1.34
C HIS A 41 11.97 -2.23 -2.55
N ASP A 42 12.12 -2.72 -3.78
CA ASP A 42 11.66 -1.99 -4.96
C ASP A 42 10.15 -1.77 -4.96
N ALA A 43 9.36 -2.77 -4.52
CA ALA A 43 7.91 -2.63 -4.40
C ALA A 43 7.52 -1.48 -3.46
N LYS A 44 8.16 -1.39 -2.30
CA LYS A 44 7.91 -0.31 -1.32
C LYS A 44 8.33 1.05 -1.86
N GLY A 45 9.47 1.10 -2.56
CA GLY A 45 9.91 2.30 -3.27
C GLY A 45 8.89 2.77 -4.32
N ILE A 46 8.25 1.83 -5.04
CA ILE A 46 7.17 2.14 -5.99
C ILE A 46 5.96 2.73 -5.27
N ILE A 47 5.52 2.14 -4.16
CA ILE A 47 4.37 2.62 -3.38
C ILE A 47 4.62 4.03 -2.84
N ASN A 48 5.80 4.31 -2.28
CA ASN A 48 6.16 5.65 -1.82
C ASN A 48 6.18 6.69 -2.96
N ALA A 49 6.71 6.31 -4.12
CA ALA A 49 6.73 7.19 -5.27
C ALA A 49 5.31 7.44 -5.82
N ALA A 50 4.44 6.42 -5.87
CA ALA A 50 3.04 6.57 -6.25
C ALA A 50 2.29 7.54 -5.32
N HIS A 51 2.46 7.38 -4.01
CA HIS A 51 1.89 8.27 -3.01
C HIS A 51 2.37 9.71 -3.16
N LYS A 52 3.69 9.91 -3.34
CA LYS A 52 4.29 11.23 -3.55
C LYS A 52 3.77 11.92 -4.81
N GLU A 53 3.44 11.16 -5.84
CA GLU A 53 2.83 11.68 -7.07
C GLU A 53 1.32 11.97 -6.92
N GLY A 54 0.69 11.57 -5.81
CA GLY A 54 -0.75 11.72 -5.59
C GLY A 54 -1.57 10.85 -6.53
N ARG A 55 -1.03 9.71 -6.98
CA ARG A 55 -1.63 8.80 -7.95
C ARG A 55 -1.77 7.38 -7.38
N TRP A 56 -2.66 6.59 -7.97
CA TRP A 56 -2.99 5.23 -7.54
C TRP A 56 -3.36 5.10 -6.05
N PRO A 57 -4.30 5.93 -5.55
CA PRO A 57 -4.61 5.98 -4.13
C PRO A 57 -5.17 4.66 -3.59
N ASN A 58 -5.90 3.88 -4.39
CA ASN A 58 -6.43 2.59 -3.93
C ASN A 58 -5.32 1.56 -3.78
N THR A 59 -4.37 1.54 -4.71
CA THR A 59 -3.20 0.66 -4.69
C THR A 59 -2.32 0.95 -3.48
N VAL A 60 -1.96 2.22 -3.27
CA VAL A 60 -1.15 2.65 -2.12
C VAL A 60 -1.84 2.24 -0.82
N LYS A 61 -3.12 2.61 -0.67
CA LYS A 61 -3.90 2.31 0.53
C LYS A 61 -3.97 0.81 0.80
N ARG A 62 -4.38 0.00 -0.18
CA ARG A 62 -4.56 -1.44 0.02
C ARG A 62 -3.24 -2.17 0.25
N TYR A 63 -2.15 -1.78 -0.44
CA TYR A 63 -0.82 -2.33 -0.18
C TYR A 63 -0.44 -2.16 1.29
N LEU A 64 -0.51 -0.92 1.81
CA LEU A 64 -0.13 -0.61 3.18
C LEU A 64 -1.01 -1.29 4.21
N LEU A 65 -2.33 -1.28 4.01
CA LEU A 65 -3.29 -1.85 4.94
C LEU A 65 -3.17 -3.38 5.03
N THR A 66 -2.95 -4.05 3.90
CA THR A 66 -2.74 -5.51 3.92
C THR A 66 -1.38 -5.90 4.48
N ASN A 67 -0.35 -5.07 4.29
CA ASN A 67 0.95 -5.25 4.94
C ASN A 67 0.83 -5.10 6.47
N TYR A 68 0.22 -4.01 6.93
CA TYR A 68 -0.03 -3.75 8.34
C TYR A 68 -0.85 -4.87 8.98
N LYS A 69 -1.93 -5.32 8.34
CA LYS A 69 -2.76 -6.42 8.83
C LYS A 69 -1.98 -7.74 9.00
N ALA A 70 -0.96 -7.98 8.18
CA ALA A 70 -0.16 -9.20 8.24
C ALA A 70 0.91 -9.16 9.35
N PHE A 71 1.48 -7.99 9.66
CA PHE A 71 2.64 -7.88 10.55
C PHE A 71 2.38 -7.07 11.84
N GLY A 72 1.26 -6.35 11.94
CA GLY A 72 0.98 -5.40 13.02
C GLY A 72 1.80 -4.11 12.95
N ASN A 73 2.64 -3.95 11.92
CA ASN A 73 3.42 -2.75 11.63
C ASN A 73 3.68 -2.64 10.12
N VAL A 74 4.27 -1.51 9.71
CA VAL A 74 4.90 -1.35 8.40
C VAL A 74 6.40 -1.11 8.59
N SER A 75 7.21 -1.42 7.58
CA SER A 75 8.64 -1.07 7.63
C SER A 75 8.85 0.45 7.69
N ALA A 76 9.91 0.90 8.36
CA ALA A 76 10.22 2.33 8.57
C ALA A 76 10.17 3.17 7.28
N GLU A 77 10.60 2.62 6.14
CA GLU A 77 10.54 3.30 4.84
C GLU A 77 9.12 3.65 4.37
N LEU A 78 8.09 2.94 4.85
CA LEU A 78 6.67 3.14 4.54
C LEU A 78 5.93 3.91 5.64
N GLU A 79 6.56 4.16 6.79
CA GLU A 79 5.87 4.64 7.99
C GLU A 79 5.23 6.01 7.77
N GLN A 80 5.96 6.95 7.17
CA GLN A 80 5.42 8.29 6.86
C GLN A 80 4.23 8.21 5.90
N THR A 81 4.38 7.49 4.79
CA THR A 81 3.32 7.25 3.80
C THR A 81 2.10 6.62 4.46
N PHE A 82 2.31 5.64 5.34
CA PHE A 82 1.24 4.97 6.06
C PHE A 82 0.49 5.94 6.99
N MET A 83 1.20 6.75 7.78
CA MET A 83 0.56 7.76 8.64
C MET A 83 -0.28 8.76 7.83
N GLU A 84 0.20 9.19 6.66
CA GLU A 84 -0.53 10.10 5.78
C GLU A 84 -1.79 9.45 5.20
N VAL A 85 -1.70 8.18 4.76
CA VAL A 85 -2.88 7.42 4.32
C VAL A 85 -3.88 7.27 5.46
N LEU A 86 -3.43 6.92 6.67
CA LEU A 86 -4.31 6.82 7.84
C LEU A 86 -4.96 8.16 8.19
N ALA A 87 -4.24 9.27 8.09
CA ALA A 87 -4.78 10.60 8.36
C ALA A 87 -5.89 10.97 7.36
N ALA A 88 -5.78 10.54 6.10
CA ALA A 88 -6.76 10.78 5.05
C ALA A 88 -7.99 9.84 5.12
N MET A 89 -7.88 8.69 5.78
CA MET A 89 -8.99 7.73 5.90
C MET A 89 -10.08 8.22 6.85
N THR A 90 -11.32 7.97 6.45
CA THR A 90 -12.50 8.18 7.30
C THR A 90 -12.53 7.20 8.48
N SER A 91 -13.30 7.53 9.52
CA SER A 91 -13.51 6.63 10.67
C SER A 91 -14.14 5.30 10.25
N GLN A 92 -15.03 5.31 9.25
CA GLN A 92 -15.64 4.10 8.72
C GLN A 92 -14.60 3.21 8.02
N GLU A 93 -13.78 3.76 7.13
CA GLU A 93 -12.71 2.99 6.49
C GLU A 93 -11.73 2.42 7.53
N LYS A 94 -11.38 3.18 8.56
CA LYS A 94 -10.54 2.67 9.66
C LYS A 94 -11.21 1.49 10.38
N ALA A 95 -12.52 1.56 10.63
CA ALA A 95 -13.27 0.47 11.26
C ALA A 95 -13.33 -0.78 10.37
N GLU A 96 -13.57 -0.62 9.07
CA GLU A 96 -13.57 -1.73 8.09
C GLU A 96 -12.22 -2.47 8.05
N TRP A 97 -11.13 -1.76 8.30
CA TRP A 97 -9.79 -2.32 8.39
C TRP A 97 -9.34 -2.71 9.81
N GLY A 98 -10.20 -2.57 10.82
CA GLY A 98 -9.89 -2.93 12.20
C GLY A 98 -8.82 -2.06 12.85
N LEU A 99 -8.68 -0.80 12.41
CA LEU A 99 -7.66 0.16 12.84
C LEU A 99 -8.12 1.12 13.93
N GLN A 100 -9.36 0.98 14.41
CA GLN A 100 -9.80 1.79 15.54
C GLN A 100 -9.15 1.26 16.82
N PRO A 101 -8.72 2.14 17.74
CA PRO A 101 -8.43 1.70 19.09
C PRO A 101 -9.69 1.01 19.60
N LEU A 102 -9.55 -0.20 20.14
CA LEU A 102 -10.58 -0.80 20.99
C LEU A 102 -11.01 0.32 21.94
N SER A 103 -12.22 0.84 21.77
CA SER A 103 -12.81 1.74 22.75
C SER A 103 -12.55 1.07 24.08
N ALA A 104 -11.78 1.72 24.94
CA ALA A 104 -11.58 1.28 26.31
C ALA A 104 -12.96 0.86 26.80
N ALA A 105 -13.12 -0.42 27.12
CA ALA A 105 -14.38 -0.96 27.59
C ALA A 105 -14.73 -0.13 28.82
N ALA A 106 -15.67 0.80 28.64
CA ALA A 106 -16.28 1.52 29.72
C ALA A 106 -17.15 0.49 30.46
N SER A 107 -16.67 0.07 31.62
CA SER A 107 -17.46 -0.56 32.68
C SER A 107 -16.79 -0.24 34.00
#